data_AF-A0A7V4QBX4-F1
#
_entry.id   AF-A0A7V4QBX4-F1
#
_cell.length_a   1.000
_cell.length_b   1.000
_cell.length_c   1.000
_cell.angle_alpha   90.00
_cell.angle_beta   90.00
_cell.angle_gamma   90.00
#
_symmetry.space_group_name_H-M   'P 1'
#
loop_
_entity.id
_entity.type
_entity.pdbx_description
1 polymer ?
#
loop_
_entity_poly.entity_id
_entity_poly.type
_entity_poly.pdbx_seq_one_letter_code
_entity_poly.pdbx_strand_id
1 'polypeptide(L)'
;MYDLERIKKSCLWDYDFSFDELLRTAKEGSQSEKRFLFIKILEHSTDAINDLDIFAEADKKALLQSYQISGFNKEYLQKKQKILRHFILGEDVEIKELAWRI
;
A
#
# COMPACT_ATOMS: atom_id res chain seq x y z
N MET A 1 10.72 2.16 7.72
CA MET A 1 11.53 2.36 6.50
C MET A 1 11.18 1.26 5.52
N TYR A 2 10.89 1.60 4.26
CA TYR A 2 10.55 0.61 3.22
C TYR A 2 11.72 -0.33 2.92
N ASP A 3 11.40 -1.52 2.43
CA ASP A 3 12.37 -2.55 2.06
C ASP A 3 12.18 -2.96 0.59
N LEU A 4 13.16 -2.60 -0.24
CA LEU A 4 13.13 -2.85 -1.68
C LEU A 4 13.17 -4.35 -2.02
N GLU A 5 13.86 -5.15 -1.21
CA GLU A 5 13.93 -6.60 -1.42
C GLU A 5 12.58 -7.24 -1.11
N ARG A 6 11.94 -6.82 -0.02
CA ARG A 6 10.59 -7.28 0.34
C ARG A 6 9.57 -6.89 -0.73
N ILE A 7 9.57 -5.64 -1.19
CA ILE A 7 8.65 -5.18 -2.24
C ILE A 7 8.86 -6.01 -3.52
N LYS A 8 10.10 -6.21 -3.94
CA LYS A 8 10.39 -6.99 -5.15
C LYS A 8 9.97 -8.46 -4.99
N LYS A 9 10.35 -9.11 -3.88
CA LYS A 9 10.13 -10.55 -3.65
C LYS A 9 8.68 -10.90 -3.34
N SER A 10 7.98 -10.08 -2.56
CA SER A 10 6.62 -10.37 -2.09
C SER A 10 5.54 -9.72 -2.95
N CYS A 11 5.78 -8.51 -3.46
CA CYS A 11 4.74 -7.75 -4.17
C CYS A 11 4.85 -7.83 -5.69
N LEU A 12 6.05 -8.09 -6.22
CA LEU A 12 6.34 -8.07 -7.65
C LEU A 12 7.05 -9.35 -8.13
N TRP A 13 6.76 -10.48 -7.49
CA TRP A 13 7.41 -11.77 -7.75
C TRP A 13 7.27 -12.25 -9.19
N ASP A 14 6.23 -11.78 -9.89
CA ASP A 14 5.86 -12.09 -11.27
C ASP A 14 6.37 -11.05 -12.30
N TYR A 15 7.09 -10.02 -11.87
CA TYR A 15 7.57 -8.94 -12.73
C TYR A 15 9.09 -8.79 -12.67
N ASP A 16 9.69 -8.46 -13.81
CA ASP A 16 11.11 -8.13 -13.90
C ASP A 16 11.33 -6.62 -13.65
N PHE A 17 11.27 -6.21 -12.38
CA PHE A 17 11.63 -4.86 -11.95
C PHE A 17 13.06 -4.84 -11.40
N SER A 18 13.89 -3.92 -11.90
CA SER A 18 15.08 -3.48 -11.18
C SER A 18 14.71 -2.55 -10.00
N PHE A 19 15.61 -2.40 -9.03
CA PHE A 19 15.39 -1.47 -7.92
C PHE A 19 15.31 -0.01 -8.38
N ASP A 20 16.09 0.35 -9.42
CA ASP A 20 16.05 1.70 -9.99
C ASP A 20 14.71 1.97 -10.68
N GLU A 21 14.18 1.00 -11.42
CA GLU A 21 12.86 1.12 -12.03
C GLU A 21 11.76 1.23 -10.97
N LEU A 22 11.83 0.45 -9.90
CA LEU A 22 10.88 0.52 -8.80
C LEU A 22 10.85 1.93 -8.19
N LEU A 23 12.02 2.49 -7.88
CA LEU A 23 12.16 3.82 -7.32
C LEU A 23 11.71 4.91 -8.30
N ARG A 24 12.05 4.76 -9.58
CA ARG A 24 11.61 5.68 -10.65
C ARG A 24 10.09 5.65 -10.79
N THR A 25 9.48 4.47 -10.83
CA THR A 25 8.03 4.32 -10.90
C THR A 25 7.35 4.97 -9.69
N ALA A 26 7.88 4.77 -8.48
CA ALA A 26 7.31 5.36 -7.26
C ALA A 26 7.41 6.90 -7.23
N LYS A 27 8.49 7.48 -7.77
CA LYS A 27 8.75 8.94 -7.72
C LYS A 27 8.20 9.69 -8.93
N GLU A 28 8.51 9.19 -10.11
CA GLU A 28 8.35 9.88 -11.40
C GLU A 28 7.33 9.20 -12.31
N GLY A 29 6.85 8.00 -11.95
CA GLY A 29 5.85 7.27 -12.73
C GLY A 29 4.56 8.06 -12.91
N SER A 30 3.85 7.76 -14.00
CA SER A 30 2.49 8.22 -14.24
C SER A 30 1.55 7.76 -13.11
N GLN A 31 0.40 8.42 -12.99
CA GLN A 31 -0.61 8.03 -12.00
C GLN A 31 -1.04 6.57 -12.13
N SER A 32 -1.12 6.06 -13.35
CA SER A 32 -1.45 4.65 -13.60
C SER A 32 -0.37 3.70 -13.10
N GLU A 33 0.92 4.01 -13.32
CA GLU A 33 2.04 3.19 -12.87
C GLU A 33 2.18 3.21 -11.34
N LYS A 34 2.05 4.40 -10.73
CA LYS A 34 2.03 4.56 -9.27
C LYS A 34 0.87 3.78 -8.66
N ARG A 35 -0.32 3.85 -9.26
CA ARG A 35 -1.50 3.09 -8.81
C ARG A 35 -1.27 1.58 -8.90
N PHE A 36 -0.72 1.11 -10.01
CA PHE A 36 -0.38 -0.31 -10.15
C PHE A 36 0.56 -0.77 -9.04
N LEU A 37 1.67 -0.07 -8.82
CA LEU A 37 2.66 -0.41 -7.80
C LEU A 37 2.05 -0.33 -6.39
N PHE A 38 1.26 0.70 -6.12
CA PHE A 38 0.56 0.88 -4.84
C PHE A 38 -0.37 -0.30 -4.53
N ILE A 39 -1.16 -0.74 -5.50
CA ILE A 39 -2.07 -1.88 -5.32
C ILE A 39 -1.27 -3.14 -4.99
N LYS A 40 -0.19 -3.41 -5.73
CA LYS A 40 0.69 -4.58 -5.47
C LYS A 40 1.28 -4.55 -4.06
N ILE A 41 1.80 -3.40 -3.61
CA ILE A 41 2.33 -3.24 -2.25
C ILE A 41 1.22 -3.41 -1.22
N LEU A 42 0.08 -2.74 -1.39
CA LEU A 42 -1.04 -2.82 -0.46
C LEU A 42 -1.58 -4.24 -0.34
N GLU A 43 -1.70 -4.98 -1.44
CA GLU A 43 -2.28 -6.32 -1.41
C GLU A 43 -1.31 -7.38 -0.87
N HIS A 44 -0.01 -7.27 -1.21
CA HIS A 44 0.94 -8.36 -0.97
C HIS A 44 2.02 -8.07 0.08
N SER A 45 2.34 -6.81 0.38
CA SER A 45 3.38 -6.52 1.37
C SER A 45 2.95 -6.98 2.77
N THR A 46 3.85 -7.67 3.47
CA THR A 46 3.69 -8.01 4.90
C THR A 46 3.85 -6.80 5.82
N ASP A 47 4.44 -5.71 5.33
CA ASP A 47 4.70 -4.47 6.07
C ASP A 47 4.33 -3.24 5.22
N ALA A 48 3.07 -3.20 4.79
CA ALA A 48 2.57 -2.17 3.88
C ALA A 48 2.64 -0.75 4.47
N ILE A 49 2.62 -0.59 5.80
CA ILE A 49 2.73 0.74 6.44
C ILE A 49 4.09 1.36 6.08
N ASN A 50 5.17 0.59 6.23
CA ASN A 50 6.51 1.05 5.89
C ASN A 50 6.78 1.03 4.39
N ASP A 51 6.33 0.02 3.66
CA ASP A 51 6.65 -0.11 2.24
C ASP A 51 5.98 0.95 1.37
N LEU A 52 4.82 1.47 1.79
CA LEU A 52 4.17 2.57 1.10
C LEU A 52 4.92 3.91 1.26
N ASP A 53 5.91 4.01 2.14
CA ASP A 53 6.80 5.19 2.23
C ASP A 53 7.78 5.30 1.05
N ILE A 54 7.77 4.34 0.12
CA ILE A 54 8.46 4.49 -1.17
C ILE A 54 7.86 5.64 -2.01
N PHE A 55 6.57 5.95 -1.79
CA PHE A 55 5.87 7.05 -2.45
C PHE A 55 6.04 8.35 -1.66
N ALA A 56 5.98 9.48 -2.37
CA ALA A 56 5.84 10.78 -1.70
C ALA A 56 4.54 10.83 -0.90
N GLU A 57 4.52 11.58 0.21
CA GLU A 57 3.36 11.59 1.12
C GLU A 57 2.06 12.01 0.41
N ALA A 58 2.12 13.01 -0.47
CA ALA A 58 0.97 13.46 -1.25
C ALA A 58 0.42 12.35 -2.17
N ASP A 59 1.30 11.63 -2.86
CA ASP A 59 0.92 10.51 -3.72
C ASP A 59 0.32 9.37 -2.90
N LYS A 60 0.95 9.02 -1.77
CA LYS A 60 0.48 7.97 -0.86
C LYS A 60 -0.95 8.23 -0.39
N LYS A 61 -1.27 9.48 -0.02
CA LYS A 61 -2.63 9.89 0.38
C LYS A 61 -3.62 9.80 -0.77
N ALA A 62 -3.27 10.35 -1.94
CA ALA A 62 -4.14 10.33 -3.13
C ALA A 62 -4.44 8.91 -3.64
N LEU A 63 -3.42 8.04 -3.65
CA LEU A 63 -3.54 6.64 -4.05
C LEU A 63 -4.44 5.85 -3.09
N LEU A 64 -4.27 6.06 -1.77
CA LEU A 64 -5.10 5.40 -0.78
C LEU A 64 -6.57 5.85 -0.82
N GLN A 65 -6.82 7.14 -1.05
CA GLN A 65 -8.18 7.69 -1.20
C GLN A 65 -8.89 7.16 -2.45
N SER A 66 -8.15 6.93 -3.53
CA SER A 66 -8.69 6.41 -4.80
C SER A 66 -8.68 4.88 -4.89
N TYR A 67 -8.13 4.18 -3.89
CA TYR A 67 -8.09 2.72 -3.87
C TYR A 67 -9.49 2.13 -3.67
N GLN A 68 -9.86 1.23 -4.57
CA GLN A 68 -11.10 0.47 -4.53
C GLN A 68 -10.75 -1.00 -4.36
N ILE A 69 -11.39 -1.64 -3.38
CA ILE A 69 -11.11 -3.03 -3.05
C ILE A 69 -11.66 -3.94 -4.16
N SER A 70 -10.80 -4.79 -4.70
CA SER A 70 -11.18 -5.83 -5.64
C SER A 70 -11.97 -6.94 -4.93
N GLY A 71 -12.82 -7.69 -5.64
CA GLY A 71 -13.72 -8.68 -5.02
C GLY A 71 -13.01 -9.84 -4.31
N PHE A 72 -11.74 -10.10 -4.63
CA PHE A 72 -10.95 -11.18 -4.04
C PHE A 72 -10.35 -10.75 -2.68
N ASN A 73 -10.41 -11.61 -1.66
CA ASN A 73 -9.91 -11.31 -0.30
C ASN A 73 -10.46 -10.00 0.32
N LYS A 74 -11.70 -9.65 -0.04
CA LYS A 74 -12.33 -8.37 0.31
C LYS A 74 -12.25 -8.03 1.80
N GLU A 75 -12.55 -8.95 2.70
CA GLU A 75 -12.52 -8.69 4.16
C GLU A 75 -11.11 -8.36 4.66
N TYR A 76 -10.11 -9.12 4.23
CA TYR A 76 -8.71 -8.88 4.56
C TYR A 76 -8.23 -7.52 4.04
N LEU A 77 -8.52 -7.22 2.77
CA LEU A 77 -8.17 -5.94 2.16
C LEU A 77 -8.92 -4.76 2.78
N GLN A 78 -10.18 -4.96 3.21
CA GLN A 78 -10.95 -3.94 3.95
C GLN A 78 -10.29 -3.62 5.28
N LYS A 79 -9.90 -4.64 6.05
CA LYS A 79 -9.19 -4.43 7.32
C LYS A 79 -7.86 -3.72 7.10
N LYS A 80 -7.08 -4.16 6.12
CA LYS A 80 -5.79 -3.54 5.78
C LYS A 80 -5.97 -2.09 5.32
N GLN A 81 -6.95 -1.80 4.47
CA GLN A 81 -7.27 -0.44 4.04
C GLN A 81 -7.66 0.45 5.23
N LYS A 82 -8.49 -0.04 6.16
CA LYS A 82 -8.86 0.70 7.38
C LYS A 82 -7.65 1.09 8.22
N ILE A 83 -6.75 0.14 8.47
CA ILE A 83 -5.49 0.39 9.20
C ILE A 83 -4.66 1.45 8.48
N LEU A 84 -4.47 1.31 7.16
CA LEU A 84 -3.69 2.27 6.37
C LEU A 84 -4.33 3.66 6.38
N ARG A 85 -5.66 3.77 6.29
CA ARG A 85 -6.37 5.05 6.37
C ARG A 85 -6.16 5.73 7.72
N HIS A 86 -6.19 4.97 8.81
CA HIS A 86 -5.86 5.51 10.13
C HIS A 86 -4.42 6.06 10.19
N PHE A 87 -3.43 5.26 9.79
CA PHE A 87 -2.02 5.68 9.89
C PHE A 87 -1.60 6.76 8.87
N ILE A 88 -2.12 6.73 7.65
CA ILE A 88 -1.69 7.61 6.55
C ILE A 88 -2.55 8.88 6.45
N LEU A 89 -3.86 8.76 6.67
CA LEU A 89 -4.79 9.89 6.56
C LEU A 89 -5.13 10.51 7.92
N GLY A 90 -4.79 9.84 9.03
CA GLY A 90 -5.18 10.29 10.37
C GLY A 90 -6.68 10.15 10.62
N GLU A 91 -7.37 9.33 9.84
CA GLU A 91 -8.81 9.13 10.00
C GLU A 91 -9.10 8.30 11.26
N ASP A 92 -10.15 8.66 11.98
CA ASP A 92 -10.67 7.84 13.07
C ASP A 92 -11.46 6.68 12.45
N VAL A 93 -10.79 5.52 12.34
CA VAL A 93 -11.37 4.34 11.74
C VAL A 93 -11.70 3.35 12.85
N GLU A 94 -12.98 3.19 13.14
CA GLU A 94 -13.45 2.19 14.09
C GLU A 94 -13.14 0.77 13.55
N ILE A 95 -12.12 0.14 14.11
CA ILE A 95 -11.82 -1.28 13.90
C ILE A 95 -12.35 -2.03 15.13
N LYS A 96 -13.62 -2.40 15.09
CA LYS A 96 -14.33 -3.07 16.21
C LYS A 96 -13.60 -4.31 16.75
N GLU A 97 -12.83 -5.00 15.91
CA GLU A 97 -12.03 -6.17 16.26
C GLU A 97 -10.78 -5.84 17.09
N LEU A 98 -10.28 -4.61 17.00
CA LEU A 98 -9.12 -4.11 17.75
C LEU A 98 -9.52 -3.21 18.92
N ALA A 99 -10.81 -2.95 19.10
CA ALA A 99 -11.32 -2.20 20.23
C ALA A 99 -11.02 -2.97 21.53
N TRP A 100 -10.34 -2.32 22.46
CA TRP A 100 -10.13 -2.86 23.79
C TRP A 100 -11.50 -3.07 24.45
N ARG A 101 -11.84 -4.34 24.74
CA ARG A 101 -13.01 -4.66 25.55
C ARG A 101 -12.59 -4.51 27.01
N ILE A 102 -13.21 -3.55 27.68
CA ILE A 102 -13.09 -3.31 29.12
C ILE A 102 -13.89 -4.39 29.86
#